data_AF-A0A2C5YMF3-F1
#
_entry.id   AF-A0A2C5YMF3-F1
#
_cell.length_a   1.000
_cell.length_b   1.000
_cell.length_c   1.000
_cell.angle_alpha   90.00
_cell.angle_beta   90.00
_cell.angle_gamma   90.00
#
_symmetry.space_group_name_H-M   'P 1'
#
loop_
_entity.id
_entity.type
_entity.pdbx_description
1 polymer ?
#
loop_
_entity_poly.entity_id
_entity_poly.type
_entity_poly.pdbx_seq_one_letter_code
_entity_poly.pdbx_strand_id
1 'polypeptide(L)'
;MASAPAWPIVWQFDVASRATLNWLPPTSSSQRKQQQPSGILRALMRWMDTPGTSSCPPAMHTPADDAAVHQHPHLPSIALPPEVSQLRAAITRANLSHDKALQALRRTYRRSLRRRIEARRLSAHHILASLDPLDAHSTRCFASTRQSERLAAMIRRTLLSAMGDAHDQDPAAISPNLWLLLAQKICTASGSNQNISLFYRLTQVMPALLRAQISRHLISSLARAFVTAQASRHSIFSHWLLTAATLGKALQNLTASQCHELDQDMNEFLSHRRGPSEMEYRLRFSWMTLKAHDARATIESFGQTYKNMMGPEFSLNSLHLWQILMARLVAIEAIDRAQYKALLEAKYSFVSQRWTGLVVALMASKDPDSALSELCRCLVTIDQFDTVSQALTSPPHPSLRMDAVQALATACNDHREAIKLYNAVFAKRSASNMPHPWAWTMWAKYVESMILDAEIDSLLVWNLINLGKCPPLDTDAEKAAQEVAAKMQLLDRMGQLFTQSPHLSNRQVLRNLQRCIKHQRVLVGSPTLSILASLTDVVTRGLCNGQNGHSERLRWLVDLIAENRSPQEAKNAGEALKKRQLSNGGSLLSGRE
;
A
#
# COMPACT_ATOMS: atom_id res chain seq x y z
N MET A 1 33.47 -3.49 7.27
CA MET A 1 33.94 -3.78 5.89
C MET A 1 32.88 -4.62 5.22
N ALA A 2 32.20 -4.09 4.21
CA ALA A 2 31.09 -4.75 3.52
C ALA A 2 31.36 -4.72 2.01
N SER A 3 31.28 -5.88 1.36
CA SER A 3 31.48 -6.03 -0.08
C SER A 3 30.31 -5.42 -0.86
N ALA A 4 30.60 -4.54 -1.81
CA ALA A 4 29.63 -4.05 -2.78
C ALA A 4 29.18 -5.20 -3.71
N PRO A 5 27.89 -5.27 -4.10
CA PRO A 5 27.47 -6.19 -5.14
C PRO A 5 27.99 -5.72 -6.50
N ALA A 6 28.63 -6.65 -7.20
CA ALA A 6 29.28 -6.46 -8.48
C ALA A 6 28.31 -6.69 -9.65
N TRP A 7 27.39 -5.76 -9.95
CA TRP A 7 26.69 -5.69 -11.24
C TRP A 7 26.28 -4.25 -11.57
N PRO A 8 26.37 -3.82 -12.85
CA PRO A 8 26.15 -2.43 -13.21
C PRO A 8 24.65 -2.10 -13.33
N ILE A 9 24.28 -0.94 -12.79
CA ILE A 9 23.03 -0.25 -13.07
C ILE A 9 23.06 0.15 -14.55
N VAL A 10 22.47 -0.67 -15.41
CA VAL A 10 22.23 -0.26 -16.80
C VAL A 10 20.92 0.54 -16.76
N TRP A 11 21.02 1.82 -17.14
CA TRP A 11 19.96 2.84 -17.20
C TRP A 11 19.72 3.64 -15.91
N GLN A 12 20.60 4.61 -15.69
CA GLN A 12 20.30 5.82 -14.91
C GLN A 12 20.32 7.01 -15.88
N PHE A 13 19.16 7.61 -16.14
CA PHE A 13 19.09 8.91 -16.81
C PHE A 13 19.05 9.99 -15.71
N ASP A 14 20.23 10.40 -15.25
CA ASP A 14 20.36 11.61 -14.44
C ASP A 14 20.24 12.81 -15.38
N VAL A 15 19.01 13.34 -15.49
CA VAL A 15 18.79 14.64 -16.14
C VAL A 15 19.18 15.73 -15.13
N ALA A 16 20.48 16.03 -15.08
CA ALA A 16 20.96 17.23 -14.40
C ALA A 16 20.55 18.49 -15.18
N SER A 17 20.28 19.55 -14.42
CA SER A 17 19.75 20.84 -14.87
C SER A 17 20.56 21.53 -15.98
N ARG A 18 19.82 22.19 -16.89
CA ARG A 18 20.22 23.29 -17.80
C ARG A 18 21.70 23.75 -17.73
N ALA A 19 22.60 23.01 -18.38
CA ALA A 19 23.86 23.52 -18.91
C ALA A 19 24.34 22.58 -20.04
N THR A 20 24.30 23.10 -21.27
CA THR A 20 24.96 22.60 -22.50
C THR A 20 25.36 21.11 -22.56
N LEU A 21 24.52 20.31 -23.25
CA LEU A 21 24.86 18.97 -23.71
C LEU A 21 25.92 19.03 -24.82
N ASN A 22 27.19 18.80 -24.48
CA ASN A 22 28.23 18.48 -25.46
C ASN A 22 28.51 16.99 -25.42
N TRP A 23 28.17 16.29 -26.51
CA TRP A 23 28.49 14.88 -26.70
C TRP A 23 29.95 14.73 -27.14
N LEU A 24 30.73 13.88 -26.47
CA LEU A 24 32.09 13.52 -26.87
C LEU A 24 32.19 12.00 -27.11
N PRO A 25 32.71 11.54 -28.27
CA PRO A 25 32.82 10.12 -28.59
C PRO A 25 33.93 9.41 -27.76
N PRO A 26 33.75 8.12 -27.42
CA PRO A 26 34.72 7.36 -26.63
C PRO A 26 36.01 7.05 -27.41
N THR A 27 37.15 7.40 -26.81
CA THR A 27 38.49 7.37 -27.44
C THR A 27 39.34 6.14 -27.12
N SER A 28 38.86 5.16 -26.35
CA SER A 28 39.65 3.95 -26.05
C SER A 28 39.02 2.64 -26.56
N SER A 29 39.88 1.74 -27.04
CA SER A 29 39.50 0.44 -27.63
C SER A 29 38.89 -0.53 -26.62
N SER A 30 39.16 -0.37 -25.33
CA SER A 30 38.57 -1.14 -24.23
C SER A 30 37.10 -0.77 -23.99
N GLN A 31 36.72 0.50 -24.12
CA GLN A 31 35.32 0.95 -23.98
C GLN A 31 34.42 0.45 -25.13
N ARG A 32 34.96 0.33 -26.35
CA ARG A 32 34.22 -0.23 -27.51
C ARG A 32 33.86 -1.70 -27.37
N LYS A 33 34.58 -2.48 -26.54
CA LYS A 33 34.32 -3.92 -26.35
C LYS A 33 33.27 -4.20 -25.27
N GLN A 34 33.07 -3.31 -24.29
CA GLN A 34 32.07 -3.47 -23.22
C GLN A 34 30.68 -2.95 -23.57
N GLN A 35 30.55 -2.10 -24.59
CA GLN A 35 29.26 -1.63 -25.09
C GLN A 35 28.99 -2.18 -26.49
N GLN A 36 28.75 -3.50 -26.58
CA GLN A 36 28.13 -4.07 -27.77
C GLN A 36 26.61 -3.96 -27.61
N PRO A 37 25.92 -3.14 -28.42
CA PRO A 37 24.46 -3.09 -28.39
C PRO A 37 23.89 -4.46 -28.79
N SER A 38 22.79 -4.82 -28.13
CA SER A 38 21.99 -6.00 -28.44
C SER A 38 21.58 -6.01 -29.93
N GLY A 39 21.34 -7.21 -30.48
CA GLY A 39 21.09 -7.39 -31.92
C GLY A 39 19.98 -6.51 -32.50
N ILE A 40 19.01 -6.10 -31.68
CA ILE A 40 17.91 -5.21 -32.05
C ILE A 40 18.39 -3.77 -32.24
N LEU A 41 19.21 -3.24 -31.32
CA LEU A 41 19.80 -1.91 -31.46
C LEU A 41 20.78 -1.85 -32.64
N ARG A 42 21.48 -2.96 -32.93
CA ARG A 42 22.37 -3.07 -34.09
C ARG A 42 21.61 -3.08 -35.42
N ALA A 43 20.45 -3.72 -35.47
CA ALA A 43 19.56 -3.70 -36.63
C ALA A 43 18.95 -2.32 -36.86
N LEU A 44 18.59 -1.63 -35.78
CA LEU A 44 18.01 -0.28 -35.83
C LEU A 44 19.05 0.79 -36.23
N MET A 45 20.28 0.69 -35.73
CA MET A 45 21.39 1.55 -36.15
C MET A 45 21.76 1.33 -37.62
N ARG A 46 21.83 0.08 -38.10
CA ARG A 46 22.06 -0.21 -39.53
C ARG A 46 20.96 0.35 -40.43
N TRP A 47 19.71 0.34 -39.98
CA TRP A 47 18.59 0.93 -40.72
C TRP A 47 18.70 2.46 -40.79
N MET A 48 19.18 3.13 -39.74
CA MET A 48 19.41 4.58 -39.75
C MET A 48 20.59 5.00 -40.61
N ASP A 49 21.63 4.17 -40.72
CA ASP A 49 22.84 4.46 -41.51
C ASP A 49 22.68 4.18 -43.02
N THR A 50 21.51 3.72 -43.48
CA THR A 50 21.21 3.55 -44.91
C THR A 50 20.41 4.75 -45.43
N PRO A 51 21.03 5.74 -46.09
CA PRO A 51 20.30 6.86 -46.66
C PRO A 51 19.53 6.37 -47.90
N GLY A 52 18.19 6.28 -47.80
CA GLY A 52 17.33 6.21 -48.99
C GLY A 52 16.11 5.29 -48.99
N THR A 53 15.72 4.64 -47.89
CA THR A 53 14.54 3.75 -47.88
C THR A 53 13.44 4.23 -46.92
N SER A 54 12.34 4.73 -47.49
CA SER A 54 11.13 5.19 -46.78
C SER A 54 10.21 4.04 -46.33
N SER A 55 10.74 2.95 -45.79
CA SER A 55 9.94 1.80 -45.32
C SER A 55 10.23 1.45 -43.86
N CYS A 56 9.16 1.02 -43.16
CA CYS A 56 9.13 0.64 -41.74
C CYS A 56 10.27 -0.30 -41.31
N PRO A 57 10.64 -0.31 -40.00
CA PRO A 57 11.66 -1.20 -39.48
C PRO A 57 11.26 -2.69 -39.62
N PRO A 58 12.23 -3.60 -39.80
CA PRO A 58 11.94 -5.00 -40.11
C PRO A 58 11.26 -5.71 -38.94
N ALA A 59 10.15 -6.37 -39.24
CA ALA A 59 9.41 -7.22 -38.31
C ALA A 59 10.25 -8.43 -37.90
N MET A 60 10.10 -8.84 -36.64
CA MET A 60 10.68 -10.06 -36.07
C MET A 60 10.23 -11.29 -36.88
N HIS A 61 11.17 -12.01 -37.47
CA HIS A 61 10.94 -13.36 -37.95
C HIS A 61 10.86 -14.33 -36.76
N THR A 62 9.67 -14.86 -36.51
CA THR A 62 9.52 -16.19 -35.89
C THR A 62 9.78 -17.26 -36.96
N PRO A 63 10.45 -18.39 -36.62
CA PRO A 63 10.66 -19.46 -37.57
C PRO A 63 9.30 -20.07 -37.96
N ALA A 64 9.13 -20.29 -39.26
CA ALA A 64 8.02 -21.06 -39.79
C ALA A 64 8.23 -22.53 -39.41
N ASP A 65 7.40 -23.05 -38.51
CA ASP A 65 7.19 -24.48 -38.37
C ASP A 65 6.21 -24.92 -39.47
N ASP A 66 6.72 -25.74 -40.39
CA ASP A 66 5.93 -26.57 -41.29
C ASP A 66 5.11 -27.56 -40.44
N ALA A 67 3.86 -27.22 -40.18
CA ALA A 67 2.87 -28.16 -39.67
C ALA A 67 1.95 -28.60 -40.81
N ALA A 68 2.12 -29.87 -41.18
CA ALA A 68 1.35 -30.59 -42.19
C ALA A 68 -0.16 -30.35 -42.09
N VAL A 69 -0.76 -30.17 -43.26
CA VAL A 69 -2.20 -30.14 -43.48
C VAL A 69 -2.81 -31.48 -43.05
N HIS A 70 -3.27 -31.56 -41.80
CA HIS A 70 -4.25 -32.56 -41.41
C HIS A 70 -5.65 -32.03 -41.74
N GLN A 71 -6.21 -32.57 -42.82
CA GLN A 71 -7.62 -32.43 -43.17
C GLN A 71 -8.47 -32.97 -42.02
N HIS A 72 -9.09 -32.07 -41.26
CA HIS A 72 -10.16 -32.46 -40.35
C HIS A 72 -11.42 -32.78 -41.17
N PRO A 73 -12.14 -33.87 -40.84
CA PRO A 73 -13.39 -34.21 -41.52
C PRO A 73 -14.42 -33.09 -41.30
N HIS A 74 -15.05 -32.68 -42.40
CA HIS A 74 -16.10 -31.66 -42.46
C HIS A 74 -17.23 -31.95 -41.46
N LEU A 75 -17.33 -31.15 -40.40
CA LEU A 75 -18.59 -31.01 -39.65
C LEU A 75 -19.61 -30.27 -40.53
N PRO A 76 -20.90 -30.65 -40.49
CA PRO A 76 -21.95 -29.99 -41.25
C PRO A 76 -22.02 -28.50 -40.90
N SER A 77 -22.17 -27.66 -41.93
CA SER A 77 -22.31 -26.20 -41.82
C SER A 77 -23.55 -25.86 -40.97
N ILE A 78 -23.36 -25.67 -39.67
CA ILE A 78 -24.45 -25.30 -38.77
C ILE A 78 -24.83 -23.84 -39.09
N ALA A 79 -26.08 -23.62 -39.46
CA ALA A 79 -26.58 -22.30 -39.84
C ALA A 79 -26.38 -21.29 -38.70
N LEU A 80 -25.73 -20.17 -39.01
CA LEU A 80 -25.52 -19.06 -38.09
C LEU A 80 -26.86 -18.49 -37.60
N PRO A 81 -26.99 -18.12 -36.31
CA PRO A 81 -28.20 -17.49 -35.79
C PRO A 81 -28.56 -16.25 -36.61
N PRO A 82 -29.86 -16.02 -36.85
CA PRO A 82 -30.30 -14.94 -37.71
C PRO A 82 -29.83 -13.57 -37.22
N GLU A 83 -29.67 -13.38 -35.90
CA GLU A 83 -29.15 -12.14 -35.32
C GLU A 83 -27.70 -11.88 -35.70
N VAL A 84 -26.86 -12.92 -35.71
CA VAL A 84 -25.43 -12.82 -36.06
C VAL A 84 -25.28 -12.66 -37.56
N SER A 85 -26.05 -13.41 -38.35
CA SER A 85 -26.07 -13.28 -39.82
C SER A 85 -26.54 -11.89 -40.26
N GLN A 86 -27.61 -11.36 -39.65
CA GLN A 86 -28.09 -10.00 -39.92
C GLN A 86 -27.08 -8.95 -39.48
N LEU A 87 -26.42 -9.13 -38.34
CA LEU A 87 -25.36 -8.23 -37.87
C LEU A 87 -24.21 -8.17 -38.89
N ARG A 88 -23.69 -9.32 -39.32
CA ARG A 88 -22.59 -9.41 -40.29
C ARG A 88 -22.99 -8.81 -41.64
N ALA A 89 -24.17 -9.15 -42.15
CA ALA A 89 -24.69 -8.57 -43.39
C ALA A 89 -24.91 -7.05 -43.30
N ALA A 90 -25.28 -6.53 -42.13
CA ALA A 90 -25.45 -5.10 -41.92
C ALA A 90 -24.12 -4.37 -41.75
N ILE A 91 -23.10 -5.02 -41.17
CA ILE A 91 -21.71 -4.52 -41.13
C ILE A 91 -21.15 -4.36 -42.54
N THR A 92 -21.32 -5.36 -43.41
CA THR A 92 -20.82 -5.31 -44.80
C THR A 92 -21.51 -4.24 -45.63
N ARG A 93 -22.78 -3.94 -45.35
CA ARG A 93 -23.55 -2.91 -46.07
C ARG A 93 -23.39 -1.49 -45.51
N ALA A 94 -23.00 -1.36 -44.23
CA ALA A 94 -22.92 -0.08 -43.56
C ALA A 94 -21.57 0.60 -43.81
N ASN A 95 -21.58 1.90 -44.02
CA ASN A 95 -20.37 2.71 -43.94
C ASN A 95 -19.99 2.90 -42.45
N LEU A 96 -19.10 2.04 -41.94
CA LEU A 96 -18.74 1.97 -40.52
C LEU A 96 -17.79 3.08 -40.03
N SER A 97 -17.48 4.07 -40.88
CA SER A 97 -16.71 5.25 -40.47
C SER A 97 -17.43 6.14 -39.44
N HIS A 98 -18.76 6.00 -39.30
CA HIS A 98 -19.57 6.81 -38.40
C HIS A 98 -20.01 6.05 -37.13
N ASP A 99 -19.70 6.62 -35.96
CA ASP A 99 -20.09 6.07 -34.64
C ASP A 99 -21.62 5.86 -34.48
N LYS A 100 -22.44 6.68 -35.17
CA LYS A 100 -23.91 6.52 -35.18
C LYS A 100 -24.35 5.20 -35.81
N ALA A 101 -23.66 4.73 -36.86
CA ALA A 101 -23.97 3.47 -37.53
C ALA A 101 -23.69 2.26 -36.61
N LEU A 102 -22.57 2.29 -35.89
CA LEU A 102 -22.22 1.27 -34.89
C LEU A 102 -23.26 1.19 -33.77
N GLN A 103 -23.76 2.34 -33.30
CA GLN A 103 -24.80 2.37 -32.28
C GLN A 103 -26.14 1.81 -32.79
N ALA A 104 -26.51 2.07 -34.04
CA ALA A 104 -27.73 1.52 -34.65
C ALA A 104 -27.65 -0.02 -34.74
N LEU A 105 -26.55 -0.56 -35.28
CA LEU A 105 -26.31 -2.01 -35.34
C LEU A 105 -26.41 -2.66 -33.97
N ARG A 106 -25.78 -2.05 -32.96
CA ARG A 106 -25.85 -2.51 -31.57
C ARG A 106 -27.29 -2.55 -31.05
N ARG A 107 -28.08 -1.50 -31.27
CA ARG A 107 -29.47 -1.42 -30.78
C ARG A 107 -30.34 -2.50 -31.43
N THR A 108 -30.20 -2.72 -32.73
CA THR A 108 -30.93 -3.75 -33.47
C THR A 108 -30.58 -5.15 -32.97
N TYR A 109 -29.29 -5.47 -32.89
CA TYR A 109 -28.84 -6.76 -32.37
C TYR A 109 -29.31 -6.98 -30.92
N ARG A 110 -29.17 -5.99 -30.04
CA ARG A 110 -29.63 -6.06 -28.64
C ARG A 110 -31.11 -6.38 -28.54
N ARG A 111 -31.96 -5.72 -29.33
CA ARG A 111 -33.41 -5.95 -29.33
C ARG A 111 -33.73 -7.37 -29.79
N SER A 112 -33.09 -7.82 -30.86
CA SER A 112 -33.33 -9.16 -31.39
C SER A 112 -32.89 -10.26 -30.43
N LEU A 113 -31.71 -10.11 -29.83
CA LEU A 113 -31.19 -11.06 -28.85
C LEU A 113 -32.09 -11.15 -27.60
N ARG A 114 -32.55 -10.01 -27.07
CA ARG A 114 -33.47 -9.98 -25.93
C ARG A 114 -34.78 -10.71 -26.23
N ARG A 115 -35.41 -10.41 -27.36
CA ARG A 115 -36.66 -11.10 -27.77
C ARG A 115 -36.48 -12.61 -27.87
N ARG A 116 -35.33 -13.09 -28.37
CA ARG A 116 -35.05 -14.53 -28.44
C ARG A 116 -34.92 -15.16 -27.06
N ILE A 117 -34.24 -14.47 -26.14
CA ILE A 117 -34.04 -14.93 -24.78
C ILE A 117 -35.38 -14.96 -24.04
N GLU A 118 -36.18 -13.89 -24.13
CA GLU A 118 -37.53 -13.79 -23.57
C GLU A 118 -38.46 -14.88 -24.13
N ALA A 119 -38.32 -15.21 -25.42
CA ALA A 119 -39.04 -16.31 -26.05
C ALA A 119 -38.50 -17.72 -25.68
N ARG A 120 -37.51 -17.83 -24.79
CA ARG A 120 -36.85 -19.07 -24.35
C ARG A 120 -36.26 -19.90 -25.50
N ARG A 121 -35.82 -19.23 -26.57
CA ARG A 121 -35.24 -19.86 -27.79
C ARG A 121 -33.71 -19.74 -27.83
N LEU A 122 -33.07 -19.49 -26.69
CA LEU A 122 -31.61 -19.43 -26.59
C LEU A 122 -31.05 -20.87 -26.55
N SER A 123 -30.06 -21.16 -27.41
CA SER A 123 -29.37 -22.45 -27.41
C SER A 123 -27.85 -22.27 -27.29
N ALA A 124 -27.12 -23.38 -27.06
CA ALA A 124 -25.66 -23.39 -26.98
C ALA A 124 -25.01 -22.74 -28.21
N HIS A 125 -25.50 -23.05 -29.41
CA HIS A 125 -25.02 -22.44 -30.66
C HIS A 125 -25.19 -20.92 -30.67
N HIS A 126 -26.31 -20.40 -30.16
CA HIS A 126 -26.55 -18.96 -30.10
C HIS A 126 -25.54 -18.27 -29.19
N ILE A 127 -25.18 -18.89 -28.06
CA ILE A 127 -24.17 -18.38 -27.14
C ILE A 127 -22.81 -18.33 -27.83
N LEU A 128 -22.37 -19.44 -28.45
CA LEU A 128 -21.08 -19.51 -29.13
C LEU A 128 -20.95 -18.47 -30.24
N ALA A 129 -21.98 -18.35 -31.09
CA ALA A 129 -21.99 -17.36 -32.16
C ALA A 129 -22.05 -15.91 -31.64
N SER A 130 -22.63 -15.68 -30.46
CA SER A 130 -22.68 -14.35 -29.85
C SER A 130 -21.40 -13.99 -29.06
N LEU A 131 -20.65 -15.01 -28.61
CA LEU A 131 -19.33 -14.82 -28.03
C LEU A 131 -18.30 -14.46 -29.10
N ASP A 132 -18.43 -14.97 -30.33
CA ASP A 132 -17.59 -14.59 -31.47
C ASP A 132 -18.44 -14.06 -32.63
N PRO A 133 -19.01 -12.85 -32.48
CA PRO A 133 -20.03 -12.33 -33.39
C PRO A 133 -19.48 -11.91 -34.74
N LEU A 134 -18.17 -11.63 -34.84
CA LEU A 134 -17.53 -11.12 -36.05
C LEU A 134 -16.61 -12.18 -36.66
N ASP A 135 -16.72 -12.38 -37.96
CA ASP A 135 -15.76 -13.17 -38.73
C ASP A 135 -14.65 -12.28 -39.33
N ALA A 136 -13.66 -12.92 -39.95
CA ALA A 136 -12.54 -12.23 -40.60
C ALA A 136 -13.02 -11.22 -41.65
N HIS A 137 -14.08 -11.55 -42.41
CA HIS A 137 -14.65 -10.66 -43.42
C HIS A 137 -15.28 -9.42 -42.79
N SER A 138 -16.17 -9.59 -41.80
CA SER A 138 -16.80 -8.48 -41.08
C SER A 138 -15.77 -7.59 -40.41
N THR A 139 -14.70 -8.17 -39.87
CA THR A 139 -13.62 -7.43 -39.19
C THR A 139 -12.88 -6.49 -40.14
N ARG A 140 -12.72 -6.86 -41.42
CA ARG A 140 -12.08 -6.01 -42.45
C ARG A 140 -12.91 -4.78 -42.83
N CYS A 141 -14.21 -4.78 -42.58
CA CYS A 141 -15.09 -3.65 -42.86
C CYS A 141 -14.92 -2.48 -41.86
N PHE A 142 -14.22 -2.69 -40.74
CA PHE A 142 -13.98 -1.65 -39.75
C PHE A 142 -12.72 -0.85 -40.08
N ALA A 143 -12.74 0.46 -39.82
CA ALA A 143 -11.57 1.31 -40.03
C ALA A 143 -10.42 1.00 -39.06
N SER A 144 -10.70 0.33 -37.93
CA SER A 144 -9.69 -0.12 -36.99
C SER A 144 -10.12 -1.37 -36.22
N THR A 145 -9.16 -2.21 -35.83
CA THR A 145 -9.37 -3.38 -34.95
C THR A 145 -10.02 -2.98 -33.61
N ARG A 146 -9.74 -1.78 -33.11
CA ARG A 146 -10.34 -1.27 -31.87
C ARG A 146 -11.86 -1.11 -31.99
N GLN A 147 -12.39 -0.75 -33.16
CA GLN A 147 -13.83 -0.62 -33.39
C GLN A 147 -14.55 -1.98 -33.44
N SER A 148 -13.96 -2.96 -34.13
CA SER A 148 -14.51 -4.32 -34.20
C SER A 148 -14.51 -4.98 -32.81
N GLU A 149 -13.41 -4.87 -32.08
CA GLU A 149 -13.29 -5.33 -30.69
C GLU A 149 -14.31 -4.66 -29.77
N ARG A 150 -14.51 -3.33 -29.91
CA ARG A 150 -15.51 -2.60 -29.13
C ARG A 150 -16.92 -3.12 -29.40
N LEU A 151 -17.26 -3.40 -30.67
CA LEU A 151 -18.57 -3.97 -31.02
C LEU A 151 -18.74 -5.38 -30.44
N ALA A 152 -17.74 -6.25 -30.60
CA ALA A 152 -17.76 -7.60 -30.04
C ALA A 152 -17.93 -7.58 -28.51
N ALA A 153 -17.16 -6.74 -27.81
CA ALA A 153 -17.27 -6.58 -26.35
C ALA A 153 -18.66 -6.09 -25.92
N MET A 154 -19.28 -5.17 -26.68
CA MET A 154 -20.64 -4.70 -26.41
C MET A 154 -21.69 -5.80 -26.62
N ILE A 155 -21.53 -6.64 -27.64
CA ILE A 155 -22.40 -7.78 -27.91
C ILE A 155 -22.32 -8.80 -26.77
N ARG A 156 -21.11 -9.21 -26.39
CA ARG A 156 -20.85 -10.15 -25.28
C ARG A 156 -21.47 -9.66 -23.96
N ARG A 157 -21.32 -8.37 -23.64
CA ARG A 157 -21.96 -7.75 -22.46
C ARG A 157 -23.49 -7.72 -22.54
N THR A 158 -24.02 -7.52 -23.75
CA THR A 158 -25.46 -7.50 -23.99
C THR A 158 -26.07 -8.89 -23.80
N LEU A 159 -25.38 -9.95 -24.26
CA LEU A 159 -25.77 -11.33 -24.01
C LEU A 159 -25.89 -11.61 -22.50
N LEU A 160 -24.83 -11.33 -21.73
CA LEU A 160 -24.84 -11.54 -20.28
C LEU A 160 -25.95 -10.76 -19.58
N SER A 161 -26.14 -9.50 -19.95
CA SER A 161 -27.18 -8.67 -19.34
C SER A 161 -28.57 -9.16 -19.69
N ALA A 162 -28.82 -9.56 -20.95
CA ALA A 162 -30.11 -10.08 -21.36
C ALA A 162 -30.43 -11.45 -20.72
N MET A 163 -29.43 -12.31 -20.54
CA MET A 163 -29.60 -13.57 -19.80
C MET A 163 -29.89 -13.32 -18.32
N GLY A 164 -29.21 -12.35 -17.69
CA GLY A 164 -29.49 -11.93 -16.32
C GLY A 164 -30.91 -11.38 -16.17
N ASP A 165 -31.26 -10.38 -16.99
CA ASP A 165 -32.60 -9.76 -16.99
C ASP A 165 -33.73 -10.81 -17.14
N ALA A 166 -33.53 -11.81 -18.01
CA ALA A 166 -34.51 -12.87 -18.24
C ALA A 166 -34.58 -13.88 -17.09
N HIS A 167 -33.44 -14.21 -16.47
CA HIS A 167 -33.41 -15.10 -15.31
C HIS A 167 -34.05 -14.44 -14.06
N ASP A 168 -33.86 -13.13 -13.88
CA ASP A 168 -34.47 -12.37 -12.78
C ASP A 168 -36.01 -12.33 -12.91
N GLN A 169 -36.52 -12.28 -14.14
CA GLN A 169 -37.96 -12.35 -14.41
C GLN A 169 -38.52 -13.76 -14.27
N ASP A 170 -37.76 -14.76 -14.72
CA ASP A 170 -38.14 -16.16 -14.69
C ASP A 170 -36.88 -17.04 -14.58
N PRO A 171 -36.63 -17.66 -13.41
CA PRO A 171 -35.46 -18.50 -13.21
C PRO A 171 -35.35 -19.67 -14.19
N ALA A 172 -36.47 -20.13 -14.75
CA ALA A 172 -36.52 -21.23 -15.72
C ALA A 172 -36.24 -20.78 -17.17
N ALA A 173 -36.17 -19.47 -17.46
CA ALA A 173 -35.98 -18.95 -18.81
C ALA A 173 -34.60 -19.31 -19.39
N ILE A 174 -33.58 -19.45 -18.54
CA ILE A 174 -32.22 -19.82 -18.94
C ILE A 174 -31.84 -21.15 -18.30
N SER A 175 -31.57 -22.15 -19.13
CA SER A 175 -31.08 -23.45 -18.66
C SER A 175 -29.73 -23.33 -17.92
N PRO A 176 -29.52 -24.06 -16.81
CA PRO A 176 -28.24 -24.14 -16.11
C PRO A 176 -27.03 -24.43 -17.02
N ASN A 177 -27.20 -25.32 -18.00
CA ASN A 177 -26.14 -25.72 -18.91
C ASN A 177 -25.66 -24.56 -19.80
N LEU A 178 -26.55 -23.62 -20.13
CA LEU A 178 -26.20 -22.43 -20.90
C LEU A 178 -25.34 -21.46 -20.09
N TRP A 179 -25.63 -21.31 -18.80
CA TRP A 179 -24.79 -20.54 -17.88
C TRP A 179 -23.39 -21.14 -17.73
N LEU A 180 -23.31 -22.46 -17.53
CA LEU A 180 -22.04 -23.17 -17.37
C LEU A 180 -21.22 -23.17 -18.67
N LEU A 181 -21.85 -23.33 -19.83
CA LEU A 181 -21.18 -23.19 -21.13
C LEU A 181 -20.58 -21.80 -21.32
N LEU A 182 -21.33 -20.76 -20.95
CA LEU A 182 -20.88 -19.37 -21.02
C LEU A 182 -19.69 -19.14 -20.07
N ALA A 183 -19.77 -19.65 -18.84
CA ALA A 183 -18.67 -19.60 -17.88
C ALA A 183 -17.42 -20.30 -18.41
N GLN A 184 -17.57 -21.51 -18.95
CA GLN A 184 -16.47 -22.26 -19.57
C GLN A 184 -15.78 -21.44 -20.65
N LYS A 185 -16.54 -20.89 -21.60
CA LYS A 185 -15.96 -20.14 -22.72
C LYS A 185 -15.25 -18.86 -22.28
N ILE A 186 -15.82 -18.12 -21.32
CA ILE A 186 -15.19 -16.91 -20.78
C ILE A 186 -13.89 -17.27 -20.03
N CYS A 187 -13.88 -18.33 -19.23
CA CYS A 187 -12.73 -18.72 -18.43
C CYS A 187 -11.60 -19.36 -19.26
N THR A 188 -11.91 -20.04 -20.36
CA THR A 188 -10.91 -20.60 -21.29
C THR A 188 -10.31 -19.57 -22.24
N ALA A 189 -10.93 -18.40 -22.36
CA ALA A 189 -10.42 -17.36 -23.23
C ALA A 189 -9.14 -16.72 -22.64
N SER A 190 -8.34 -16.07 -23.48
CA SER A 190 -7.11 -15.41 -23.04
C SER A 190 -7.35 -14.45 -21.87
N GLY A 191 -6.34 -14.20 -21.02
CA GLY A 191 -6.41 -13.28 -19.87
C GLY A 191 -6.59 -11.79 -20.22
N SER A 192 -7.25 -11.48 -21.34
CA SER A 192 -7.50 -10.13 -21.83
C SER A 192 -8.44 -9.34 -20.92
N ASN A 193 -8.29 -8.01 -20.89
CA ASN A 193 -9.11 -7.13 -20.06
C ASN A 193 -10.61 -7.26 -20.38
N GLN A 194 -10.96 -7.59 -21.63
CA GLN A 194 -12.35 -7.83 -22.04
C GLN A 194 -12.92 -9.09 -21.38
N ASN A 195 -12.16 -10.18 -21.37
CA ASN A 195 -12.59 -11.44 -20.76
C ASN A 195 -12.73 -11.30 -19.24
N ILE A 196 -11.82 -10.55 -18.59
CA ILE A 196 -11.96 -10.20 -17.17
C ILE A 196 -13.23 -9.39 -16.90
N SER A 197 -13.52 -8.39 -17.74
CA SER A 197 -14.75 -7.60 -17.62
C SER A 197 -16.00 -8.45 -17.81
N LEU A 198 -15.96 -9.44 -18.71
CA LEU A 198 -17.07 -10.36 -18.96
C LEU A 198 -17.23 -11.35 -17.81
N PHE A 199 -16.14 -11.87 -17.27
CA PHE A 199 -16.16 -12.74 -16.09
C PHE A 199 -16.72 -12.00 -14.87
N TYR A 200 -16.27 -10.77 -14.63
CA TYR A 200 -16.86 -9.93 -13.59
C TYR A 200 -18.36 -9.74 -13.77
N ARG A 201 -18.81 -9.44 -15.00
CA ARG A 201 -20.24 -9.31 -15.27
C ARG A 201 -20.98 -10.63 -15.08
N LEU A 202 -20.40 -11.75 -15.50
CA LEU A 202 -20.95 -13.09 -15.30
C LEU A 202 -21.15 -13.38 -13.82
N THR A 203 -20.15 -13.13 -12.96
CA THR A 203 -20.29 -13.41 -11.53
C THR A 203 -21.32 -12.53 -10.82
N GLN A 204 -21.71 -11.40 -11.41
CA GLN A 204 -22.80 -10.55 -10.92
C GLN A 204 -24.20 -11.07 -11.29
N VAL A 205 -24.37 -11.57 -12.52
CA VAL A 205 -25.69 -11.94 -13.06
C VAL A 205 -26.00 -13.43 -12.96
N MET A 206 -24.97 -14.27 -12.80
CA MET A 206 -25.13 -15.71 -12.69
C MET A 206 -25.65 -16.09 -11.31
N PRO A 207 -26.67 -16.96 -11.21
CA PRO A 207 -27.23 -17.39 -9.92
C PRO A 207 -26.17 -18.02 -9.01
N ALA A 208 -26.24 -17.74 -7.71
CA ALA A 208 -25.21 -18.16 -6.75
C ALA A 208 -24.97 -19.68 -6.75
N LEU A 209 -26.03 -20.49 -6.84
CA LEU A 209 -25.95 -21.95 -6.91
C LEU A 209 -25.20 -22.43 -8.15
N LEU A 210 -25.44 -21.82 -9.31
CA LEU A 210 -24.75 -22.18 -10.56
C LEU A 210 -23.32 -21.65 -10.57
N ARG A 211 -23.09 -20.47 -10.00
CA ARG A 211 -21.74 -19.88 -9.86
C ARG A 211 -20.83 -20.76 -9.00
N ALA A 212 -21.38 -21.41 -7.97
CA ALA A 212 -20.66 -22.40 -7.17
C ALA A 212 -20.28 -23.67 -7.96
N GLN A 213 -20.97 -23.96 -9.06
CA GLN A 213 -20.69 -25.12 -9.94
C GLN A 213 -19.64 -24.82 -11.02
N ILE A 214 -19.14 -23.59 -11.14
CA ILE A 214 -18.03 -23.29 -12.05
C ILE A 214 -16.81 -24.09 -11.59
N SER A 215 -16.31 -24.97 -12.47
CA SER A 215 -15.15 -25.83 -12.18
C SER A 215 -13.96 -25.01 -11.71
N ARG A 216 -13.31 -25.48 -10.63
CA ARG A 216 -12.09 -24.89 -10.07
C ARG A 216 -11.00 -24.67 -11.13
N HIS A 217 -10.81 -25.65 -12.01
CA HIS A 217 -9.80 -25.61 -13.07
C HIS A 217 -10.02 -24.42 -14.03
N LEU A 218 -11.27 -24.08 -14.32
CA LEU A 218 -11.60 -22.95 -15.19
C LEU A 218 -11.24 -21.62 -14.53
N ILE A 219 -11.54 -21.47 -13.24
CA ILE A 219 -11.23 -20.25 -12.47
C ILE A 219 -9.71 -20.09 -12.36
N SER A 220 -9.00 -21.17 -12.02
CA SER A 220 -7.54 -21.18 -11.94
C SER A 220 -6.87 -20.93 -13.30
N SER A 221 -7.41 -21.49 -14.39
CA SER A 221 -6.92 -21.21 -15.75
C SER A 221 -7.06 -19.73 -16.11
N LEU A 222 -8.21 -19.12 -15.84
CA LEU A 222 -8.44 -17.69 -16.08
C LEU A 222 -7.48 -16.83 -15.24
N ALA A 223 -7.31 -17.15 -13.95
CA ALA A 223 -6.42 -16.43 -13.04
C ALA A 223 -4.95 -16.53 -13.49
N ARG A 224 -4.47 -17.73 -13.86
CA ARG A 224 -3.12 -17.95 -14.40
C ARG A 224 -2.90 -17.19 -15.70
N ALA A 225 -3.85 -17.24 -16.63
CA ALA A 225 -3.79 -16.51 -17.89
C ALA A 225 -3.75 -15.00 -17.66
N PHE A 226 -4.55 -14.50 -16.71
CA PHE A 226 -4.55 -13.10 -16.31
C PHE A 226 -3.22 -12.68 -15.71
N VAL A 227 -2.74 -13.38 -14.68
CA VAL A 227 -1.49 -13.08 -13.97
C VAL A 227 -0.31 -13.09 -14.94
N THR A 228 -0.27 -14.07 -15.85
CA THR A 228 0.76 -14.15 -16.90
C THR A 228 0.68 -12.97 -17.89
N ALA A 229 -0.53 -12.61 -18.31
CA ALA A 229 -0.74 -11.46 -19.20
C ALA A 229 -0.44 -10.11 -18.53
N GLN A 230 -0.65 -9.99 -17.22
CA GLN A 230 -0.30 -8.79 -16.47
C GLN A 230 1.21 -8.69 -16.22
N ALA A 231 1.87 -9.81 -15.93
CA ALA A 231 3.32 -9.86 -15.72
C ALA A 231 4.12 -9.54 -16.99
N SER A 232 3.60 -9.85 -18.18
CA SER A 232 4.24 -9.50 -19.45
C SER A 232 4.08 -8.03 -19.84
N ARG A 233 3.20 -7.27 -19.16
CA ARG A 233 2.97 -5.84 -19.40
C ARG A 233 3.70 -4.98 -18.38
N HIS A 234 3.90 -3.70 -18.70
CA HIS A 234 4.42 -2.75 -17.73
C HIS A 234 3.34 -2.37 -16.70
N SER A 235 3.65 -2.55 -15.41
CA SER A 235 2.76 -2.30 -14.26
C SER A 235 2.46 -0.82 -13.99
N ILE A 236 3.09 0.10 -14.72
CA ILE A 236 3.00 1.55 -14.49
C ILE A 236 1.65 2.11 -14.95
N PHE A 237 0.94 1.42 -15.84
CA PHE A 237 -0.27 1.95 -16.44
C PHE A 237 -1.52 1.79 -15.55
N SER A 238 -2.32 2.84 -15.41
CA SER A 238 -3.56 2.83 -14.61
C SER A 238 -4.55 1.72 -15.01
N HIS A 239 -4.64 1.39 -16.31
CA HIS A 239 -5.52 0.32 -16.79
C HIS A 239 -5.13 -1.07 -16.28
N TRP A 240 -3.86 -1.28 -15.92
CA TRP A 240 -3.35 -2.51 -15.33
C TRP A 240 -4.03 -2.75 -13.97
N LEU A 241 -3.95 -1.74 -13.09
CA LEU A 241 -4.55 -1.76 -11.75
C LEU A 241 -6.08 -1.82 -11.79
N LEU A 242 -6.73 -1.07 -12.69
CA LEU A 242 -8.19 -1.13 -12.84
C LEU A 242 -8.69 -2.51 -13.28
N THR A 243 -7.92 -3.21 -14.12
CA THR A 243 -8.28 -4.57 -14.55
C THR A 243 -8.09 -5.57 -13.40
N ALA A 244 -7.00 -5.43 -12.61
CA ALA A 244 -6.80 -6.23 -11.41
C ALA A 244 -7.93 -6.02 -10.39
N ALA A 245 -8.36 -4.77 -10.16
CA ALA A 245 -9.51 -4.46 -9.32
C ALA A 245 -10.81 -5.11 -9.82
N THR A 246 -10.99 -5.18 -11.14
CA THR A 246 -12.18 -5.82 -11.74
C THR A 246 -12.17 -7.32 -11.51
N LEU A 247 -11.02 -7.99 -11.69
CA LEU A 247 -10.91 -9.42 -11.38
C LEU A 247 -11.03 -9.69 -9.88
N GLY A 248 -10.38 -8.91 -9.03
CA GLY A 248 -10.49 -9.04 -7.58
C GLY A 248 -11.95 -8.99 -7.10
N LYS A 249 -12.74 -8.02 -7.60
CA LYS A 249 -14.18 -7.96 -7.33
C LYS A 249 -14.96 -9.14 -7.90
N ALA A 250 -14.55 -9.69 -9.05
CA ALA A 250 -15.18 -10.88 -9.59
C ALA A 250 -14.93 -12.11 -8.71
N LEU A 251 -13.74 -12.24 -8.13
CA LEU A 251 -13.37 -13.33 -7.24
C LEU A 251 -14.08 -13.22 -5.89
N GLN A 252 -14.33 -12.01 -5.38
CA GLN A 252 -15.17 -11.81 -4.18
C GLN A 252 -16.59 -12.37 -4.36
N ASN A 253 -17.10 -12.47 -5.59
CA ASN A 253 -18.40 -13.08 -5.84
C ASN A 253 -18.37 -14.62 -5.77
N LEU A 254 -17.20 -15.25 -5.68
CA LEU A 254 -17.09 -16.70 -5.56
C LEU A 254 -17.37 -17.18 -4.12
N THR A 255 -17.57 -18.48 -3.99
CA THR A 255 -17.71 -19.13 -2.67
C THR A 255 -16.36 -19.20 -1.95
N ALA A 256 -16.39 -19.30 -0.62
CA ALA A 256 -15.17 -19.42 0.18
C ALA A 256 -14.31 -20.64 -0.22
N SER A 257 -14.94 -21.78 -0.55
CA SER A 257 -14.24 -22.98 -1.05
C SER A 257 -13.52 -22.71 -2.37
N GLN A 258 -14.21 -22.09 -3.34
CA GLN A 258 -13.60 -21.75 -4.63
C GLN A 258 -12.43 -20.77 -4.47
N CYS A 259 -12.54 -19.79 -3.58
CA CYS A 259 -11.44 -18.87 -3.28
C CYS A 259 -10.24 -19.59 -2.65
N HIS A 260 -10.49 -20.48 -1.69
CA HIS A 260 -9.44 -21.24 -1.03
C HIS A 260 -8.69 -22.17 -2.01
N GLU A 261 -9.43 -22.91 -2.84
CA GLU A 261 -8.86 -23.76 -3.88
C GLU A 261 -8.06 -22.97 -4.90
N LEU A 262 -8.58 -21.82 -5.34
CA LEU A 262 -7.85 -20.92 -6.24
C LEU A 262 -6.53 -20.46 -5.63
N ASP A 263 -6.51 -20.15 -4.33
CA ASP A 263 -5.30 -19.70 -3.65
C ASP A 263 -4.25 -20.80 -3.56
N GLN A 264 -4.68 -22.04 -3.29
CA GLN A 264 -3.80 -23.20 -3.35
C GLN A 264 -3.23 -23.40 -4.76
N ASP A 265 -4.08 -23.41 -5.79
CA ASP A 265 -3.67 -23.60 -7.19
C ASP A 265 -2.72 -22.50 -7.69
N MET A 266 -2.90 -21.26 -7.24
CA MET A 266 -2.04 -20.13 -7.59
C MET A 266 -0.73 -20.15 -6.80
N ASN A 267 -0.75 -20.51 -5.52
CA ASN A 267 0.47 -20.69 -4.74
C ASN A 267 1.33 -21.81 -5.32
N GLU A 268 0.72 -22.93 -5.73
CA GLU A 268 1.40 -24.02 -6.41
C GLU A 268 2.02 -23.54 -7.74
N PHE A 269 1.25 -22.85 -8.58
CA PHE A 269 1.72 -22.31 -9.87
C PHE A 269 2.91 -21.36 -9.71
N LEU A 270 2.88 -20.49 -8.70
CA LEU A 270 3.96 -19.53 -8.41
C LEU A 270 5.15 -20.19 -7.72
N SER A 271 4.95 -21.29 -6.99
CA SER A 271 6.01 -22.03 -6.29
C SER A 271 6.81 -22.97 -7.20
N HIS A 272 6.23 -23.46 -8.30
CA HIS A 272 6.93 -24.30 -9.28
C HIS A 272 7.96 -23.55 -10.14
N ARG A 273 7.88 -22.21 -10.14
CA ARG A 273 8.82 -21.33 -10.83
C ARG A 273 9.70 -20.70 -9.74
N ARG A 274 10.78 -21.38 -9.36
CA ARG A 274 11.76 -20.87 -8.39
C ARG A 274 13.01 -20.39 -9.14
N GLY A 275 13.20 -19.08 -9.17
CA GLY A 275 14.42 -18.40 -9.61
C GLY A 275 14.30 -16.88 -9.46
N PRO A 276 15.40 -16.14 -9.32
CA PRO A 276 15.35 -14.68 -9.19
C PRO A 276 15.06 -13.97 -10.55
N SER A 277 14.18 -14.52 -11.38
CA SER A 277 13.85 -13.93 -12.67
C SER A 277 12.90 -12.75 -12.51
N GLU A 278 13.09 -11.71 -13.32
CA GLU A 278 12.19 -10.55 -13.35
C GLU A 278 10.73 -10.98 -13.65
N MET A 279 10.55 -12.01 -14.48
CA MET A 279 9.22 -12.53 -14.80
C MET A 279 8.53 -13.13 -13.57
N GLU A 280 9.24 -13.91 -12.75
CA GLU A 280 8.67 -14.48 -11.52
C GLU A 280 8.28 -13.40 -10.51
N TYR A 281 9.12 -12.38 -10.35
CA TYR A 281 8.78 -11.20 -9.57
C TYR A 281 7.48 -10.54 -10.06
N ARG A 282 7.36 -10.32 -11.38
CA ARG A 282 6.16 -9.72 -11.97
C ARG A 282 4.91 -10.60 -11.84
N LEU A 283 5.04 -11.93 -11.90
CA LEU A 283 3.94 -12.87 -11.67
C LEU A 283 3.44 -12.78 -10.21
N ARG A 284 4.35 -12.83 -9.24
CA ARG A 284 4.04 -12.71 -7.81
C ARG A 284 3.40 -11.35 -7.51
N PHE A 285 3.98 -10.27 -8.04
CA PHE A 285 3.43 -8.92 -7.93
C PHE A 285 2.01 -8.80 -8.53
N SER A 286 1.77 -9.40 -9.69
CA SER A 286 0.44 -9.40 -10.34
C SER A 286 -0.61 -10.12 -9.49
N TRP A 287 -0.26 -11.26 -8.91
CA TRP A 287 -1.14 -11.99 -8.01
C TRP A 287 -1.36 -11.25 -6.68
N MET A 288 -0.30 -10.68 -6.09
CA MET A 288 -0.39 -9.84 -4.89
C MET A 288 -1.30 -8.62 -5.08
N THR A 289 -1.25 -7.97 -6.24
CA THR A 289 -2.14 -6.83 -6.55
C THR A 289 -3.60 -7.26 -6.56
N LEU A 290 -3.90 -8.43 -7.14
CA LEU A 290 -5.24 -8.96 -7.14
C LEU A 290 -5.71 -9.33 -5.73
N LYS A 291 -4.83 -9.89 -4.91
CA LYS A 291 -5.09 -10.17 -3.48
C LYS A 291 -5.31 -8.90 -2.66
N ALA A 292 -4.59 -7.83 -2.97
CA ALA A 292 -4.80 -6.52 -2.33
C ALA A 292 -6.21 -5.98 -2.60
N HIS A 293 -6.81 -6.31 -3.74
CA HIS A 293 -8.19 -5.94 -4.05
C HIS A 293 -9.25 -6.83 -3.39
N ASP A 294 -8.88 -7.81 -2.57
CA ASP A 294 -9.84 -8.60 -1.80
C ASP A 294 -10.28 -7.84 -0.53
N ALA A 295 -11.53 -7.38 -0.54
CA ALA A 295 -12.15 -6.67 0.58
C ALA A 295 -12.46 -7.59 1.78
N ARG A 296 -12.51 -8.92 1.57
CA ARG A 296 -12.81 -9.89 2.64
C ARG A 296 -11.58 -10.30 3.43
N ALA A 297 -10.39 -10.13 2.87
CA ALA A 297 -9.15 -10.48 3.54
C ALA A 297 -8.96 -9.56 4.77
N THR A 298 -8.66 -10.13 5.94
CA THR A 298 -8.17 -9.36 7.09
C THR A 298 -6.74 -8.91 6.85
N ILE A 299 -6.26 -7.90 7.60
CA ILE A 299 -4.87 -7.43 7.49
C ILE A 299 -3.88 -8.57 7.75
N GLU A 300 -4.19 -9.42 8.74
CA GLU A 300 -3.34 -10.54 9.13
C GLU A 300 -3.27 -11.58 7.99
N SER A 301 -4.41 -11.92 7.40
CA SER A 301 -4.47 -12.84 6.26
C SER A 301 -3.75 -12.27 5.03
N PHE A 302 -3.89 -10.96 4.78
CA PHE A 302 -3.20 -10.26 3.70
C PHE A 302 -1.68 -10.25 3.92
N GLY A 303 -1.24 -9.97 5.16
CA GLY A 303 0.16 -9.98 5.53
C GLY A 303 0.81 -11.35 5.46
N GLN A 304 0.11 -12.40 5.89
CA GLN A 304 0.58 -13.78 5.71
C GLN A 304 0.71 -14.15 4.23
N THR A 305 -0.30 -13.78 3.44
CA THR A 305 -0.31 -13.96 1.98
C THR A 305 0.88 -13.25 1.33
N TYR A 306 1.17 -12.02 1.74
CA TYR A 306 2.34 -11.25 1.31
C TYR A 306 3.66 -11.96 1.65
N LYS A 307 3.84 -12.37 2.91
CA LYS A 307 5.06 -13.05 3.36
C LYS A 307 5.30 -14.37 2.63
N ASN A 308 4.24 -15.16 2.44
CA ASN A 308 4.30 -16.43 1.71
C ASN A 308 4.69 -16.22 0.24
N MET A 309 4.16 -15.16 -0.41
CA MET A 309 4.42 -14.91 -1.83
C MET A 309 5.74 -14.21 -2.10
N MET A 310 6.11 -13.21 -1.30
CA MET A 310 7.31 -12.42 -1.56
C MET A 310 8.55 -13.09 -0.95
N GLY A 311 8.41 -13.78 0.18
CA GLY A 311 9.56 -14.38 0.87
C GLY A 311 10.64 -13.35 1.23
N PRO A 312 11.79 -13.80 1.78
CA PRO A 312 12.91 -12.91 2.11
C PRO A 312 13.69 -12.45 0.88
N GLU A 313 13.64 -13.22 -0.21
CA GLU A 313 14.45 -12.98 -1.42
C GLU A 313 13.86 -11.89 -2.33
N PHE A 314 12.55 -11.65 -2.28
CA PHE A 314 11.90 -10.65 -3.13
C PHE A 314 11.38 -9.48 -2.29
N SER A 315 12.10 -8.35 -2.33
CA SER A 315 11.58 -7.08 -1.81
C SER A 315 10.82 -6.34 -2.90
N LEU A 316 9.64 -5.80 -2.55
CA LEU A 316 8.96 -4.89 -3.46
C LEU A 316 9.73 -3.57 -3.51
N ASN A 317 9.91 -3.04 -4.72
CA ASN A 317 10.32 -1.65 -4.84
C ASN A 317 9.20 -0.74 -4.29
N SER A 318 9.57 0.48 -3.91
CA SER A 318 8.65 1.44 -3.29
C SER A 318 7.41 1.75 -4.15
N LEU A 319 7.53 1.67 -5.47
CA LEU A 319 6.40 1.86 -6.39
C LEU A 319 5.40 0.71 -6.32
N HIS A 320 5.87 -0.54 -6.44
CA HIS A 320 5.01 -1.71 -6.40
C HIS A 320 4.35 -1.86 -5.02
N LEU A 321 5.08 -1.53 -3.95
CA LEU A 321 4.53 -1.44 -2.60
C LEU A 321 3.39 -0.41 -2.53
N TRP A 322 3.60 0.79 -3.08
CA TRP A 322 2.56 1.82 -3.15
C TRP A 322 1.32 1.33 -3.92
N GLN A 323 1.49 0.64 -5.03
CA GLN A 323 0.39 0.11 -5.84
C GLN A 323 -0.44 -0.94 -5.08
N ILE A 324 0.22 -1.85 -4.37
CA ILE A 324 -0.43 -2.88 -3.56
C ILE A 324 -1.18 -2.26 -2.38
N LEU A 325 -0.58 -1.33 -1.64
CA LEU A 325 -1.26 -0.71 -0.50
C LEU A 325 -2.41 0.19 -0.94
N MET A 326 -2.25 0.95 -2.02
CA MET A 326 -3.35 1.71 -2.61
C MET A 326 -4.50 0.79 -3.06
N ALA A 327 -4.20 -0.35 -3.67
CA ALA A 327 -5.21 -1.35 -4.03
C ALA A 327 -5.97 -1.87 -2.81
N ARG A 328 -5.26 -2.11 -1.70
CA ARG A 328 -5.82 -2.52 -0.41
C ARG A 328 -6.72 -1.47 0.21
N LEU A 329 -6.25 -0.22 0.29
CA LEU A 329 -6.99 0.91 0.86
C LEU A 329 -8.30 1.18 0.10
N VAL A 330 -8.33 0.95 -1.22
CA VAL A 330 -9.56 1.06 -2.01
C VAL A 330 -10.49 -0.13 -1.80
N ALA A 331 -9.95 -1.33 -1.56
CA ALA A 331 -10.76 -2.52 -1.33
C ALA A 331 -11.56 -2.43 -0.03
N ILE A 332 -10.97 -1.84 1.01
CA ILE A 332 -11.60 -1.60 2.32
C ILE A 332 -12.33 -0.26 2.41
N GLU A 333 -12.45 0.47 1.29
CA GLU A 333 -13.13 1.77 1.21
C GLU A 333 -12.52 2.92 2.05
N ALA A 334 -11.25 2.80 2.45
CA ALA A 334 -10.50 3.88 3.10
C ALA A 334 -10.21 5.06 2.14
N ILE A 335 -10.15 4.78 0.84
CA ILE A 335 -10.06 5.78 -0.23
C ILE A 335 -11.18 5.50 -1.23
N ASP A 336 -11.89 6.55 -1.65
CA ASP A 336 -12.96 6.39 -2.62
C ASP A 336 -12.45 6.14 -4.06
N ARG A 337 -13.36 5.77 -4.96
CA ARG A 337 -13.00 5.47 -6.37
C ARG A 337 -12.52 6.69 -7.15
N ALA A 338 -12.98 7.89 -6.81
CA ALA A 338 -12.59 9.12 -7.48
C ALA A 338 -11.17 9.55 -7.07
N GLN A 339 -10.88 9.51 -5.77
CA GLN A 339 -9.56 9.69 -5.20
C GLN A 339 -8.56 8.65 -5.74
N TYR A 340 -8.95 7.37 -5.79
CA TYR A 340 -8.11 6.32 -6.40
C TYR A 340 -7.74 6.64 -7.85
N LYS A 341 -8.73 7.03 -8.66
CA LYS A 341 -8.49 7.42 -10.05
C LYS A 341 -7.60 8.66 -10.14
N ALA A 342 -7.82 9.67 -9.30
CA ALA A 342 -7.01 10.88 -9.26
C ALA A 342 -5.55 10.57 -8.90
N LEU A 343 -5.30 9.70 -7.92
CA LEU A 343 -3.95 9.25 -7.54
C LEU A 343 -3.27 8.46 -8.66
N LEU A 344 -4.01 7.68 -9.45
CA LEU A 344 -3.47 6.95 -10.59
C LEU A 344 -3.11 7.83 -11.78
N GLU A 345 -3.89 8.89 -12.01
CA GLU A 345 -3.74 9.80 -13.16
C GLU A 345 -2.81 10.99 -12.84
N ALA A 346 -2.52 11.23 -11.56
CA ALA A 346 -1.62 12.29 -11.13
C ALA A 346 -0.19 12.09 -11.66
N LYS A 347 0.40 13.19 -12.15
CA LYS A 347 1.78 13.22 -12.61
C LYS A 347 2.69 13.48 -11.42
N TYR A 348 3.48 12.47 -11.05
CA TYR A 348 4.48 12.56 -10.00
C TYR A 348 5.88 12.59 -10.62
N SER A 349 6.71 13.54 -10.19
CA SER A 349 8.12 13.58 -10.57
C SER A 349 8.96 12.62 -9.73
N PHE A 350 8.53 12.33 -8.50
CA PHE A 350 9.26 11.51 -7.54
C PHE A 350 8.35 10.53 -6.79
N VAL A 351 8.93 9.43 -6.32
CA VAL A 351 8.23 8.43 -5.50
C VAL A 351 7.76 9.03 -4.16
N SER A 352 8.54 9.95 -3.59
CA SER A 352 8.18 10.69 -2.36
C SER A 352 6.87 11.47 -2.50
N GLN A 353 6.67 12.14 -3.64
CA GLN A 353 5.42 12.86 -3.94
C GLN A 353 4.23 11.92 -4.08
N ARG A 354 4.45 10.71 -4.61
CA ARG A 354 3.41 9.70 -4.78
C ARG A 354 2.94 9.14 -3.44
N TRP A 355 3.87 8.83 -2.53
CA TRP A 355 3.52 8.45 -1.16
C TRP A 355 2.87 9.59 -0.39
N THR A 356 3.39 10.80 -0.53
CA THR A 356 2.79 12.00 0.06
C THR A 356 1.35 12.20 -0.41
N GLY A 357 1.10 12.05 -1.72
CA GLY A 357 -0.24 12.15 -2.30
C GLY A 357 -1.21 11.11 -1.72
N LEU A 358 -0.76 9.87 -1.51
CA LEU A 358 -1.56 8.83 -0.87
C LEU A 358 -1.93 9.18 0.57
N VAL A 359 -0.95 9.61 1.38
CA VAL A 359 -1.20 10.00 2.78
C VAL A 359 -2.14 11.20 2.86
N VAL A 360 -1.96 12.20 2.00
CA VAL A 360 -2.87 13.36 1.91
C VAL A 360 -4.29 12.94 1.51
N ALA A 361 -4.45 11.97 0.61
CA ALA A 361 -5.76 11.44 0.26
C ALA A 361 -6.44 10.73 1.44
N LEU A 362 -5.68 9.99 2.26
CA LEU A 362 -6.18 9.36 3.49
C LEU A 362 -6.57 10.39 4.55
N MET A 363 -5.77 11.44 4.71
CA MET A 363 -6.10 12.57 5.60
C MET A 363 -7.38 13.31 5.18
N ALA A 364 -7.72 13.28 3.88
CA ALA A 364 -8.94 13.86 3.33
C ALA A 364 -10.10 12.84 3.20
N SER A 365 -9.94 11.63 3.73
CA SER A 365 -10.99 10.60 3.71
C SER A 365 -12.07 10.90 4.77
N LYS A 366 -13.15 10.10 4.77
CA LYS A 366 -14.25 10.24 5.73
C LYS A 366 -13.82 9.96 7.18
N ASP A 367 -12.86 9.07 7.36
CA ASP A 367 -12.32 8.67 8.66
C ASP A 367 -10.78 8.60 8.57
N PRO A 368 -10.09 9.75 8.70
CA PRO A 368 -8.66 9.83 8.45
C PRO A 368 -7.83 9.02 9.44
N ASP A 369 -8.25 8.95 10.72
CA ASP A 369 -7.53 8.23 11.75
C ASP A 369 -7.57 6.72 11.51
N SER A 370 -8.76 6.17 11.19
CA SER A 370 -8.90 4.75 10.85
C SER A 370 -8.16 4.40 9.55
N ALA A 371 -8.30 5.24 8.52
CA ALA A 371 -7.66 5.01 7.22
C ALA A 371 -6.12 5.03 7.29
N LEU A 372 -5.53 5.96 8.05
CA LEU A 372 -4.09 6.01 8.28
C LEU A 372 -3.62 4.88 9.21
N SER A 373 -4.40 4.54 10.24
CA SER A 373 -4.07 3.42 11.14
C SER A 373 -4.02 2.10 10.39
N GLU A 374 -4.96 1.87 9.47
CA GLU A 374 -4.95 0.70 8.61
C GLU A 374 -3.70 0.64 7.71
N LEU A 375 -3.32 1.77 7.09
CA LEU A 375 -2.09 1.83 6.29
C LEU A 375 -0.89 1.44 7.14
N CYS A 376 -0.76 1.99 8.35
CA CYS A 376 0.33 1.65 9.25
C CYS A 376 0.30 0.18 9.69
N ARG A 377 -0.86 -0.35 10.05
CA ARG A 377 -1.02 -1.78 10.39
C ARG A 377 -0.62 -2.68 9.23
N CYS A 378 -1.03 -2.34 8.01
CA CYS A 378 -0.61 -3.07 6.81
C CYS A 378 0.91 -3.05 6.66
N LEU A 379 1.55 -1.87 6.78
CA LEU A 379 2.99 -1.69 6.66
C LEU A 379 3.80 -2.47 7.69
N VAL A 380 3.36 -2.46 8.95
CA VAL A 380 3.96 -3.24 10.04
C VAL A 380 3.79 -4.73 9.77
N THR A 381 2.59 -5.16 9.36
CA THR A 381 2.30 -6.58 9.11
C THR A 381 3.16 -7.15 7.98
N ILE A 382 3.43 -6.38 6.92
CA ILE A 382 4.26 -6.79 5.78
C ILE A 382 5.76 -6.46 5.94
N ASP A 383 6.15 -5.87 7.06
CA ASP A 383 7.53 -5.45 7.36
C ASP A 383 8.12 -4.52 6.29
N GLN A 384 7.39 -3.46 5.94
CA GLN A 384 7.79 -2.47 4.93
C GLN A 384 7.67 -1.01 5.40
N PHE A 385 7.53 -0.79 6.71
CA PHE A 385 7.40 0.56 7.26
C PHE A 385 8.64 1.42 6.97
N ASP A 386 9.84 0.84 7.05
CA ASP A 386 11.10 1.52 6.75
C ASP A 386 11.18 1.96 5.28
N THR A 387 10.74 1.12 4.34
CA THR A 387 10.73 1.46 2.90
C THR A 387 9.84 2.67 2.62
N VAL A 388 8.68 2.79 3.29
CA VAL A 388 7.79 3.95 3.15
C VAL A 388 8.34 5.18 3.86
N SER A 389 8.90 5.01 5.05
CA SER A 389 9.56 6.09 5.80
C SER A 389 10.70 6.71 4.99
N GLN A 390 11.53 5.88 4.37
CA GLN A 390 12.58 6.33 3.46
C GLN A 390 12.01 7.03 2.23
N ALA A 391 10.95 6.47 1.61
CA ALA A 391 10.33 7.07 0.43
C ALA A 391 9.71 8.44 0.72
N LEU A 392 9.01 8.60 1.85
CA LEU A 392 8.42 9.87 2.28
C LEU A 392 9.49 10.92 2.58
N THR A 393 10.62 10.51 3.19
CA THR A 393 11.71 11.42 3.59
C THR A 393 12.79 11.61 2.52
N SER A 394 12.65 10.96 1.36
CA SER A 394 13.60 11.06 0.25
C SER A 394 13.54 12.42 -0.45
N PRO A 395 14.66 12.92 -1.00
CA PRO A 395 14.69 14.18 -1.74
C PRO A 395 13.74 14.17 -2.96
N PRO A 396 13.28 15.34 -3.42
CA PRO A 396 13.69 16.68 -2.99
C PRO A 396 12.96 17.17 -1.71
N HIS A 397 13.74 17.59 -0.71
CA HIS A 397 13.23 18.06 0.59
C HIS A 397 12.25 19.25 0.56
N PRO A 398 12.29 20.18 -0.41
CA PRO A 398 11.28 21.24 -0.54
C PRO A 398 9.85 20.71 -0.77
N SER A 399 9.71 19.48 -1.27
CA SER A 399 8.41 18.84 -1.50
C SER A 399 7.92 17.99 -0.32
N LEU A 400 8.69 17.92 0.76
CA LEU A 400 8.33 17.16 1.96
C LEU A 400 7.15 17.83 2.68
N ARG A 401 6.01 17.14 2.71
CA ARG A 401 4.82 17.54 3.47
C ARG A 401 4.94 17.04 4.91
N MET A 402 5.39 17.93 5.80
CA MET A 402 5.59 17.61 7.22
C MET A 402 4.30 17.15 7.91
N ASP A 403 3.17 17.72 7.52
CA ASP A 403 1.84 17.33 7.97
C ASP A 403 1.51 15.86 7.62
N ALA A 404 1.83 15.41 6.40
CA ALA A 404 1.62 14.03 5.99
C ALA A 404 2.51 13.06 6.79
N VAL A 405 3.79 13.41 6.99
CA VAL A 405 4.72 12.59 7.77
C VAL A 405 4.27 12.52 9.24
N GLN A 406 3.87 13.64 9.83
CA GLN A 406 3.38 13.69 11.21
C GLN A 406 2.06 12.93 11.36
N ALA A 407 1.15 13.00 10.40
CA ALA A 407 -0.09 12.22 10.41
C ALA A 407 0.19 10.72 10.40
N LEU A 408 1.15 10.26 9.60
CA LEU A 408 1.55 8.85 9.58
C LEU A 408 2.20 8.40 10.90
N ALA A 409 3.13 9.19 11.46
CA ALA A 409 3.72 8.93 12.78
C ALA A 409 2.68 8.93 13.90
N THR A 410 1.65 9.76 13.77
CA THR A 410 0.53 9.74 14.71
C THR A 410 -0.28 8.45 14.53
N ALA A 411 -0.60 8.05 13.31
CA ALA A 411 -1.47 6.90 13.09
C ALA A 411 -0.81 5.52 13.35
N CYS A 412 0.53 5.42 13.36
CA CYS A 412 1.21 4.13 13.49
C CYS A 412 1.00 3.42 14.82
N ASN A 413 0.64 4.17 15.88
CA ASN A 413 0.43 3.66 17.23
C ASN A 413 1.59 2.80 17.78
N ASP A 414 2.79 3.02 17.25
CA ASP A 414 4.05 2.39 17.67
C ASP A 414 5.09 3.50 17.84
N HIS A 415 5.62 3.63 19.05
CA HIS A 415 6.55 4.69 19.39
C HIS A 415 7.90 4.52 18.69
N ARG A 416 8.36 3.28 18.42
CA ARG A 416 9.63 3.01 17.73
C ARG A 416 9.53 3.46 16.27
N GLU A 417 8.44 3.12 15.59
CA GLU A 417 8.21 3.52 14.21
C GLU A 417 8.03 5.05 14.06
N ALA A 418 7.33 5.69 15.00
CA ALA A 418 7.21 7.15 15.05
C ALA A 418 8.58 7.84 15.22
N ILE A 419 9.43 7.32 16.10
CA ILE A 419 10.80 7.81 16.32
C ILE A 419 11.67 7.61 15.07
N LYS A 420 11.60 6.45 14.42
CA LYS A 420 12.33 6.20 13.17
C LYS A 420 11.95 7.21 12.09
N LEU A 421 10.65 7.48 11.93
CA LEU A 421 10.16 8.44 10.95
C LEU A 421 10.62 9.88 11.28
N TYR A 422 10.58 10.26 12.55
CA TYR A 422 11.13 11.54 13.02
C TYR A 422 12.63 11.64 12.67
N ASN A 423 13.42 10.65 13.06
CA ASN A 423 14.85 10.62 12.79
C ASN A 423 15.15 10.67 11.29
N ALA A 424 14.37 9.98 10.46
CA ALA A 424 14.54 10.00 9.00
C ALA A 424 14.33 11.40 8.38
N VAL A 425 13.44 12.23 8.95
CA VAL A 425 13.24 13.63 8.54
C VAL A 425 14.43 14.49 8.97
N PHE A 426 14.85 14.36 10.23
CA PHE A 426 15.80 15.29 10.85
C PHE A 426 17.27 14.93 10.61
N ALA A 427 17.60 13.66 10.35
CA ALA A 427 18.98 13.23 10.05
C ALA A 427 19.51 13.76 8.70
N LYS A 428 18.62 14.12 7.77
CA LYS A 428 18.97 14.50 6.40
C LYS A 428 18.97 16.01 6.13
N ARG A 429 18.67 16.85 7.13
CA ARG A 429 18.57 18.31 6.96
C ARG A 429 19.71 19.05 7.65
N SER A 430 20.24 20.08 6.98
CA SER A 430 21.21 21.00 7.58
C SER A 430 20.56 21.83 8.69
N ALA A 431 21.32 22.14 9.74
CA ALA A 431 20.85 22.88 10.91
C ALA A 431 20.14 24.21 10.58
N SER A 432 20.45 24.84 9.44
CA SER A 432 19.88 26.10 8.99
C SER A 432 18.45 26.04 8.45
N ASN A 433 17.92 24.86 8.10
CA ASN A 433 16.60 24.67 7.46
C ASN A 433 15.72 23.65 8.20
N MET A 434 15.92 23.51 9.52
CA MET A 434 15.18 22.55 10.32
C MET A 434 13.71 22.99 10.44
N PRO A 435 12.75 22.12 10.06
CA PRO A 435 11.34 22.40 10.31
C PRO A 435 11.11 22.48 11.82
N HIS A 436 10.04 23.15 12.24
CA HIS A 436 9.70 23.17 13.66
C HIS A 436 9.58 21.72 14.19
N PRO A 437 10.14 21.42 15.37
CA PRO A 437 9.97 20.12 15.99
C PRO A 437 8.46 19.82 16.12
N TRP A 438 8.09 18.56 15.94
CA TRP A 438 6.70 18.12 16.03
C TRP A 438 6.09 18.57 17.36
N ALA A 439 4.78 18.86 17.34
CA ALA A 439 4.08 19.30 18.53
C ALA A 439 4.17 18.24 19.64
N TRP A 440 4.39 18.69 20.87
CA TRP A 440 4.52 17.83 22.04
C TRP A 440 3.28 16.93 22.24
N THR A 441 2.11 17.42 21.85
CA THR A 441 0.82 16.70 21.90
C THR A 441 0.82 15.43 21.06
N MET A 442 1.59 15.39 19.96
CA MET A 442 1.72 14.18 19.15
C MET A 442 2.44 13.08 19.94
N TRP A 443 3.53 13.45 20.62
CA TRP A 443 4.33 12.51 21.41
C TRP A 443 3.65 12.07 22.69
N ALA A 444 2.73 12.87 23.25
CA ALA A 444 2.08 12.65 24.53
C ALA A 444 1.53 11.22 24.71
N LYS A 445 0.92 10.65 23.66
CA LYS A 445 0.38 9.29 23.69
C LYS A 445 1.43 8.18 23.70
N TYR A 446 2.65 8.47 23.24
CA TYR A 446 3.76 7.53 23.20
C TYR A 446 4.64 7.61 24.44
N VAL A 447 4.49 8.64 25.28
CA VAL A 447 5.40 8.92 26.41
C VAL A 447 5.50 7.74 27.37
N GLU A 448 4.38 7.08 27.68
CA GLU A 448 4.38 5.91 28.54
C GLU A 448 5.21 4.77 27.96
N SER A 449 4.92 4.36 26.72
CA SER A 449 5.67 3.32 26.03
C SER A 449 7.16 3.67 25.88
N MET A 450 7.48 4.94 25.57
CA MET A 450 8.86 5.40 25.44
C MET A 450 9.64 5.37 26.75
N ILE A 451 9.00 5.71 27.89
CA ILE A 451 9.66 5.71 29.21
C ILE A 451 9.82 4.30 29.78
N LEU A 452 8.94 3.38 29.42
CA LEU A 452 8.98 1.99 29.87
C LEU A 452 9.91 1.10 29.00
N ASP A 453 10.20 1.52 27.77
CA ASP A 453 11.10 0.83 26.84
C ASP A 453 12.59 1.04 27.20
N ALA A 454 13.26 -0.04 27.62
CA ALA A 454 14.66 0.00 28.05
C ALA A 454 15.66 0.33 26.92
N GLU A 455 15.27 0.18 25.65
CA GLU A 455 16.12 0.52 24.51
C GLU A 455 16.14 2.03 24.21
N ILE A 456 15.22 2.80 24.80
CA ILE A 456 15.07 4.23 24.53
C ILE A 456 15.74 5.05 25.63
N ASP A 457 16.67 5.91 25.24
CA ASP A 457 17.30 6.85 26.17
C ASP A 457 16.28 7.90 26.63
N SER A 458 16.13 8.05 27.95
CA SER A 458 15.38 9.13 28.58
C SER A 458 15.72 10.53 28.02
N LEU A 459 16.98 10.80 27.62
CA LEU A 459 17.36 12.05 26.97
C LEU A 459 16.61 12.29 25.66
N LEU A 460 16.45 11.23 24.85
CA LEU A 460 15.71 11.30 23.60
C LEU A 460 14.24 11.65 23.86
N VAL A 461 13.61 11.04 24.86
CA VAL A 461 12.21 11.34 25.25
C VAL A 461 12.04 12.83 25.54
N TRP A 462 12.93 13.42 26.32
CA TRP A 462 12.89 14.86 26.62
C TRP A 462 13.08 15.73 25.38
N ASN A 463 13.98 15.34 24.48
CA ASN A 463 14.24 16.08 23.23
C ASN A 463 13.03 16.04 22.28
N LEU A 464 12.32 14.92 22.21
CA LEU A 464 11.15 14.75 21.34
C LEU A 464 9.93 15.53 21.85
N ILE A 465 9.62 15.44 23.15
CA ILE A 465 8.45 16.12 23.70
C ILE A 465 8.67 17.65 23.70
N ASN A 466 9.88 18.13 23.99
CA ASN A 466 10.24 19.55 23.92
C ASN A 466 9.22 20.50 24.62
N LEU A 467 8.96 20.25 25.91
CA LEU A 467 8.02 21.05 26.73
C LEU A 467 8.50 22.47 27.07
N GLY A 468 9.69 22.87 26.60
CA GLY A 468 10.32 24.15 26.94
C GLY A 468 9.71 25.37 26.26
N LYS A 469 8.78 25.20 25.31
CA LYS A 469 8.12 26.32 24.63
C LYS A 469 6.88 26.78 25.43
N CYS A 470 6.94 28.00 25.96
CA CYS A 470 5.75 28.70 26.45
C CYS A 470 4.81 29.02 25.27
N PRO A 471 3.49 29.10 25.51
CA PRO A 471 2.55 29.57 24.50
C PRO A 471 2.99 30.95 23.97
N PRO A 472 2.85 31.23 22.66
CA PRO A 472 3.11 32.56 22.11
C PRO A 472 2.27 33.62 22.85
N LEU A 473 2.84 34.82 23.02
CA LEU A 473 2.19 35.94 23.73
C LEU A 473 0.81 36.33 23.18
N ASP A 474 0.54 36.01 21.91
CA ASP A 474 -0.72 36.31 21.22
C ASP A 474 -1.79 35.20 21.37
N THR A 475 -1.51 34.16 22.14
CA THR A 475 -2.48 33.07 22.38
C THR A 475 -3.51 33.52 23.41
N ASP A 476 -4.79 33.27 23.12
CA ASP A 476 -5.89 33.45 24.06
C ASP A 476 -5.54 32.89 25.45
N ALA A 477 -5.72 33.70 26.49
CA ALA A 477 -5.32 33.39 27.86
C ALA A 477 -5.94 32.06 28.35
N GLU A 478 -7.16 31.75 27.92
CA GLU A 478 -7.83 30.50 28.27
C GLU A 478 -7.14 29.29 27.62
N LYS A 479 -6.79 29.38 26.33
CA LYS A 479 -6.08 28.31 25.62
C LYS A 479 -4.66 28.13 26.15
N ALA A 480 -3.98 29.22 26.48
CA ALA A 480 -2.68 29.18 27.12
C ALA A 480 -2.74 28.48 28.48
N ALA A 481 -3.75 28.78 29.31
CA ALA A 481 -3.97 28.12 30.58
C ALA A 481 -4.28 26.62 30.44
N GLN A 482 -5.11 26.24 29.47
CA GLN A 482 -5.41 24.83 29.16
C GLN A 482 -4.15 24.08 28.70
N GLU A 483 -3.32 24.67 27.84
CA GLU A 483 -2.07 24.07 27.41
C GLU A 483 -1.09 23.88 28.57
N VAL A 484 -0.95 24.89 29.43
CA VAL A 484 -0.11 24.81 30.65
C VAL A 484 -0.60 23.69 31.56
N ALA A 485 -1.90 23.59 31.81
CA ALA A 485 -2.49 22.53 32.62
C ALA A 485 -2.21 21.13 32.03
N ALA A 486 -2.36 20.97 30.71
CA ALA A 486 -2.08 19.70 30.03
C ALA A 486 -0.59 19.31 30.10
N LYS A 487 0.33 20.27 29.94
CA LYS A 487 1.77 20.03 30.13
C LYS A 487 2.11 19.64 31.56
N MET A 488 1.48 20.28 32.56
CA MET A 488 1.66 19.94 33.97
C MET A 488 1.21 18.51 34.27
N GLN A 489 0.04 18.10 33.78
CA GLN A 489 -0.47 16.73 33.92
C GLN A 489 0.47 15.70 33.27
N LEU A 490 0.99 16.01 32.08
CA LEU A 490 1.97 15.14 31.41
C LEU A 490 3.26 15.00 32.24
N LEU A 491 3.78 16.10 32.80
CA LEU A 491 4.98 16.07 33.64
C LEU A 491 4.79 15.25 34.91
N ASP A 492 3.62 15.35 35.55
CA ASP A 492 3.26 14.52 36.70
C ASP A 492 3.23 13.03 36.33
N ARG A 493 2.58 12.70 35.20
CA ARG A 493 2.51 11.33 34.69
C ARG A 493 3.91 10.79 34.35
N MET A 494 4.75 11.58 33.67
CA MET A 494 6.14 11.23 33.40
C MET A 494 6.91 10.96 34.69
N GLY A 495 6.75 11.79 35.71
CA GLY A 495 7.42 11.62 37.00
C GLY A 495 7.05 10.29 37.68
N GLN A 496 5.78 9.91 37.63
CA GLN A 496 5.30 8.61 38.12
C GLN A 496 5.90 7.45 37.30
N LEU A 497 5.85 7.55 35.97
CA LEU A 497 6.36 6.51 35.07
C LEU A 497 7.86 6.27 35.27
N PHE A 498 8.69 7.31 35.33
CA PHE A 498 10.12 7.16 35.62
C PHE A 498 10.39 6.47 36.95
N THR A 499 9.54 6.71 37.95
CA THR A 499 9.66 6.10 39.29
C THR A 499 9.30 4.61 39.29
N GLN A 500 8.46 4.19 38.32
CA GLN A 500 7.97 2.82 38.14
C GLN A 500 8.81 2.01 37.14
N SER A 501 9.61 2.65 36.27
CA SER A 501 10.42 1.98 35.26
C SER A 501 11.52 1.09 35.87
N PRO A 502 11.49 -0.25 35.67
CA PRO A 502 12.41 -1.18 36.34
C PRO A 502 13.84 -1.12 35.79
N HIS A 503 14.02 -0.65 34.56
CA HIS A 503 15.32 -0.57 33.91
C HIS A 503 16.12 0.69 34.31
N LEU A 504 15.51 1.65 35.02
CA LEU A 504 16.18 2.87 35.44
C LEU A 504 16.77 2.73 36.85
N SER A 505 18.04 3.10 36.99
CA SER A 505 18.66 3.25 38.29
C SER A 505 18.07 4.42 39.08
N ASN A 506 18.08 4.35 40.42
CA ASN A 506 17.66 5.46 41.28
C ASN A 506 18.30 6.81 40.91
N ARG A 507 19.54 6.80 40.40
CA ARG A 507 20.24 8.00 39.91
C ARG A 507 19.61 8.55 38.63
N GLN A 508 19.23 7.71 37.68
CA GLN A 508 18.52 8.11 36.46
C GLN A 508 17.12 8.62 36.78
N VAL A 509 16.39 7.93 37.66
CA VAL A 509 15.06 8.38 38.14
C VAL A 509 15.16 9.77 38.77
N LEU A 510 16.12 9.97 39.68
CA LEU A 510 16.34 11.27 40.32
C LEU A 510 16.62 12.39 39.30
N ARG A 511 17.49 12.14 38.31
CA ARG A 511 17.79 13.13 37.25
C ARG A 511 16.55 13.47 36.43
N ASN A 512 15.71 12.49 36.12
CA ASN A 512 14.46 12.73 35.38
C ASN A 512 13.42 13.48 36.22
N LEU A 513 13.27 13.17 37.51
CA LEU A 513 12.41 13.93 38.41
C LEU A 513 12.88 15.39 38.56
N GLN A 514 14.19 15.62 38.66
CA GLN A 514 14.77 16.98 38.66
C GLN A 514 14.43 17.75 37.38
N ARG A 515 14.39 17.08 36.22
CA ARG A 515 13.94 17.70 34.97
C ARG A 515 12.46 18.02 34.99
N CYS A 516 11.60 17.13 35.50
CA CYS A 516 10.19 17.43 35.67
C CYS A 516 9.99 18.70 36.52
N ILE A 517 10.67 18.79 37.68
CA ILE A 517 10.63 19.96 38.56
C ILE A 517 11.07 21.23 37.83
N LYS A 518 12.18 21.16 37.09
CA LYS A 518 12.67 22.30 36.30
C LYS A 518 11.62 22.80 35.30
N HIS A 519 10.98 21.90 34.57
CA HIS A 519 9.94 22.27 33.62
C HIS A 519 8.67 22.79 34.31
N GLN A 520 8.25 22.22 35.43
CA GLN A 520 7.09 22.72 36.19
C GLN A 520 7.32 24.12 36.75
N ARG A 521 8.53 24.41 37.26
CA ARG A 521 8.90 25.76 37.70
C ARG A 521 8.85 26.77 36.56
N VAL A 522 9.26 26.40 35.36
CA VAL A 522 9.16 27.29 34.19
C VAL A 522 7.70 27.55 33.80
N LEU A 523 6.81 26.57 33.96
CA LEU A 523 5.40 26.69 33.54
C LEU A 523 4.51 27.41 34.56
N VAL A 524 4.66 27.09 35.86
CA VAL A 524 3.73 27.54 36.93
C VAL A 524 4.49 28.16 38.13
N GLY A 525 5.82 28.16 38.14
CA GLY A 525 6.63 28.71 39.22
C GLY A 525 6.91 27.74 40.37
N SER A 526 6.14 26.66 40.51
CA SER A 526 6.27 25.68 41.60
C SER A 526 6.05 24.23 41.13
N PRO A 527 6.74 23.23 41.73
CA PRO A 527 6.50 21.82 41.46
C PRO A 527 5.22 21.30 42.15
N THR A 528 4.64 20.25 41.59
CA THR A 528 3.42 19.61 42.13
C THR A 528 3.71 18.71 43.33
N LEU A 529 2.68 18.45 44.15
CA LEU A 529 2.76 17.49 45.26
C LEU A 529 3.15 16.09 44.78
N SER A 530 2.62 15.65 43.65
CA SER A 530 2.87 14.30 43.13
C SER A 530 4.36 14.09 42.87
N ILE A 531 5.05 15.06 42.26
CA ILE A 531 6.47 14.95 41.96
C ILE A 531 7.32 15.06 43.23
N LEU A 532 6.95 15.92 44.18
CA LEU A 532 7.65 16.00 45.48
C LEU A 532 7.53 14.69 46.27
N ALA A 533 6.35 14.04 46.22
CA ALA A 533 6.15 12.72 46.83
C ALA A 533 7.02 11.64 46.16
N SER A 534 7.01 11.55 44.83
CA SER A 534 7.88 10.62 44.08
C SER A 534 9.37 10.86 44.36
N LEU A 535 9.78 12.13 44.46
CA LEU A 535 11.14 12.49 44.80
C LEU A 535 11.52 12.03 46.21
N THR A 536 10.64 12.24 47.18
CA THR A 536 10.83 11.82 48.56
C THR A 536 10.98 10.30 48.64
N ASP A 537 10.12 9.56 47.94
CA ASP A 537 10.19 8.10 47.87
C ASP A 537 11.53 7.61 47.30
N VAL A 538 11.97 8.14 46.15
CA VAL A 538 13.25 7.75 45.52
C VAL A 538 14.45 8.09 46.41
N VAL A 539 14.45 9.26 47.06
CA VAL A 539 15.51 9.65 48.01
C VAL A 539 15.51 8.72 49.22
N THR A 540 14.34 8.36 49.76
CA THR A 540 14.24 7.42 50.88
C THR A 540 14.68 6.00 50.51
N ARG A 541 14.34 5.50 49.33
CA ARG A 541 14.86 4.22 48.81
C ARG A 541 16.38 4.25 48.66
N GLY A 542 16.94 5.35 48.18
CA GLY A 542 18.38 5.56 48.11
C GLY A 542 19.08 5.55 49.47
N LEU A 543 18.39 6.03 50.53
CA LEU A 543 18.87 5.98 51.91
C LEU A 543 18.83 4.56 52.48
N CYS A 544 17.77 3.79 52.23
CA CYS A 544 17.68 2.39 52.65
C CYS A 544 18.78 1.51 52.02
N ASN A 545 19.21 1.84 50.80
CA ASN A 545 20.18 1.04 50.06
C ASN A 545 21.66 1.47 50.28
N GLY A 546 21.95 2.38 51.22
CA GLY A 546 23.32 2.74 51.62
C GLY A 546 24.20 3.41 50.55
N GLN A 547 23.62 4.10 49.56
CA GLN A 547 24.37 4.70 48.44
C GLN A 547 25.00 6.09 48.75
N ASN A 548 26.34 6.19 48.79
CA ASN A 548 27.11 7.43 49.02
C ASN A 548 26.55 8.70 48.29
N GLY A 549 26.48 9.83 49.02
CA GLY A 549 25.92 11.13 48.56
C GLY A 549 24.66 11.62 49.32
N HIS A 550 24.45 11.13 50.54
CA HIS A 550 23.19 11.20 51.28
C HIS A 550 22.79 12.59 51.80
N SER A 551 23.72 13.34 52.38
CA SER A 551 23.41 14.57 53.11
C SER A 551 23.03 15.74 52.21
N GLU A 552 23.67 15.85 51.03
CA GLU A 552 23.40 16.92 50.07
C GLU A 552 22.05 16.76 49.39
N ARG A 553 21.67 15.53 49.00
CA ARG A 553 20.37 15.27 48.38
C ARG A 553 19.21 15.43 49.35
N LEU A 554 19.41 15.04 50.61
CA LEU A 554 18.45 15.27 51.68
C LEU A 554 18.28 16.76 51.98
N ARG A 555 19.38 17.50 52.11
CA ARG A 555 19.35 18.95 52.29
C ARG A 555 18.63 19.63 51.13
N TRP A 556 19.00 19.28 49.90
CA TRP A 556 18.33 19.77 48.70
C TRP A 556 16.83 19.46 48.68
N LEU A 557 16.38 18.27 49.09
CA LEU A 557 14.95 17.94 49.19
C LEU A 557 14.23 18.80 50.23
N VAL A 558 14.82 18.99 51.41
CA VAL A 558 14.25 19.82 52.49
C VAL A 558 14.17 21.28 52.06
N ASP A 559 15.23 21.81 51.42
CA ASP A 559 15.26 23.16 50.86
C ASP A 559 14.19 23.32 49.77
N LEU A 560 14.03 22.32 48.90
CA LEU A 560 13.01 22.30 47.85
C LEU A 560 11.58 22.33 48.42
N ILE A 561 11.33 21.62 49.53
CA ILE A 561 10.03 21.65 50.22
C ILE A 561 9.82 23.01 50.89
N ALA A 562 10.85 23.57 51.52
CA ALA A 562 10.78 24.88 52.17
C ALA A 562 10.45 25.99 51.18
N GLU A 563 11.04 25.96 49.98
CA GLU A 563 10.82 26.92 48.90
C GLU A 563 9.39 26.88 48.32
N ASN A 564 8.71 25.73 48.33
CA ASN A 564 7.48 25.51 47.56
C ASN A 564 6.24 25.24 48.41
N ARG A 565 6.40 25.11 49.72
CA ARG A 565 5.32 24.85 50.69
C ARG A 565 5.41 25.86 51.83
N SER A 566 5.82 25.37 53.00
CA SER A 566 6.03 26.17 54.19
C SER A 566 7.28 25.66 54.93
N PRO A 567 7.98 26.53 55.69
CA PRO A 567 9.12 26.13 56.51
C PRO A 567 8.78 25.01 57.51
N GLN A 568 7.52 24.97 57.97
CA GLN A 568 7.04 23.98 58.93
C GLN A 568 6.90 22.59 58.29
N GLU A 569 6.41 22.49 57.05
CA GLU A 569 6.34 21.23 56.31
C GLU A 569 7.73 20.69 55.96
N ALA A 570 8.67 21.58 55.63
CA ALA A 570 10.06 21.22 55.40
C ALA A 570 10.74 20.67 56.68
N LYS A 571 10.48 21.30 57.83
CA LYS A 571 10.95 20.84 59.13
C LYS A 571 10.39 19.46 59.48
N ASN A 572 9.09 19.24 59.30
CA ASN A 572 8.44 17.96 59.53
C ASN A 572 9.01 16.85 58.61
N ALA A 573 9.21 17.15 57.32
CA ALA A 573 9.82 16.22 56.37
C ALA A 573 11.28 15.90 56.75
N GLY A 574 12.06 16.90 57.14
CA GLY A 574 13.43 16.74 57.61
C GLY A 574 13.54 15.87 58.87
N GLU A 575 12.65 16.06 59.85
CA GLU A 575 12.58 15.25 61.07
C GLU A 575 12.19 13.78 60.77
N ALA A 576 11.22 13.56 59.88
CA ALA A 576 10.81 12.22 59.46
C ALA A 576 11.93 11.46 58.72
N LEU A 577 12.68 12.16 57.86
CA LEU A 577 13.83 11.61 57.14
C LEU A 577 14.99 11.29 58.10
N LYS A 578 15.26 12.16 59.08
CA LYS A 578 16.28 11.95 60.12
C LYS A 578 15.95 10.74 60.99
N LYS A 579 14.67 10.56 61.35
CA LYS A 579 14.20 9.39 62.11
C LYS A 579 14.42 8.08 61.33
N ARG A 580 14.15 8.06 60.03
CA ARG A 580 14.42 6.90 59.15
C ARG A 580 15.92 6.61 58.94
N GLN A 581 16.75 7.65 58.93
CA GLN A 581 18.20 7.48 58.86
C GLN A 581 18.75 6.82 60.13
N LEU A 582 18.27 7.26 61.31
CA LEU A 582 18.65 6.70 62.60
C LEU A 582 18.19 5.25 62.77
N SER A 583 16.99 4.89 62.29
CA SER A 583 16.52 3.50 62.34
C SER A 583 17.32 2.54 61.45
N ASN A 584 17.81 3.00 60.29
CA ASN A 584 18.61 2.17 59.39
C ASN A 584 20.08 2.08 59.81
N GLY A 585 20.62 3.13 60.45
CA GLY A 585 21.97 3.11 61.03
C GLY A 585 22.14 2.11 62.18
N GLY A 586 21.05 1.82 62.91
CA GLY A 586 21.04 0.78 63.96
C GLY A 586 21.08 -0.65 63.43
N SER A 587 20.55 -0.91 62.22
CA SER A 587 20.47 -2.27 61.66
C SER A 587 21.76 -2.74 60.99
N LEU A 588 22.66 -1.83 60.58
CA LEU A 588 23.97 -2.17 60.01
C LEU A 588 25.03 -2.52 61.08
N LEU A 589 24.76 -2.19 62.35
CA LEU A 589 25.63 -2.53 63.49
C LEU A 589 25.24 -3.84 64.20
N SER A 590 24.12 -4.48 63.82
CA SER A 590 23.64 -5.75 64.40
C SER A 590 23.96 -6.99 63.56
N GLY A 591 24.62 -6.83 62.40
CA GLY A 591 25.02 -7.93 61.49
C GLY A 591 26.53 -8.22 61.46
N ARG A 592 27.30 -7.70 62.42
CA ARG A 592 28.69 -8.06 62.67
C ARG A 592 28.80 -8.56 64.11
N GLU A 593 28.33 -9.78 64.33
CA GLU A 593 28.90 -10.68 65.34
C GLU A 593 29.25 -11.99 64.64
#